data_AF-A0A0K6HR48-F1
#
_entry.id   AF-A0A0K6HR48-F1
#
_cell.length_a   1.000
_cell.length_b   1.000
_cell.length_c   1.000
_cell.angle_alpha   90.00
_cell.angle_beta   90.00
_cell.angle_gamma   90.00
#
_symmetry.space_group_name_H-M   'P 1'
#
loop_
_entity.id
_entity.type
_entity.pdbx_description
1 polymer ?
#
loop_
_entity_poly.entity_id
_entity_poly.type
_entity_poly.pdbx_seq_one_letter_code
_entity_poly.pdbx_strand_id
1 'polypeptide(L)' 'MTWVATPTGKRGRQPDYRDAAIQTCLTMKVLFGIALRQTAGFVERLLRLIGLDWAVPDFSTLSRRQKTLKVNIP' A
#
# COMPACT_ATOMS: atom_id res chain seq x y z
N MET A 1 -12.81 -1.60 -5.92
CA MET A 1 -12.11 -1.03 -4.74
C MET A 1 -11.24 0.10 -5.23
N THR A 2 -11.31 1.30 -4.64
CA THR A 2 -10.55 2.47 -5.13
C THR A 2 -9.16 2.48 -4.51
N TRP A 3 -8.12 2.40 -5.34
CA TRP A 3 -6.71 2.31 -4.92
C TRP A 3 -6.10 3.69 -4.56
N VAL A 4 -6.49 4.71 -5.32
CA VAL A 4 -6.10 6.12 -5.12
C VAL A 4 -6.92 6.71 -3.96
N ALA A 5 -6.28 7.55 -3.15
CA ALA A 5 -6.98 8.25 -2.07
C ALA A 5 -7.84 9.41 -2.61
N THR A 6 -8.94 9.67 -1.90
CA THR A 6 -9.74 10.89 -2.12
C THR A 6 -8.99 12.09 -1.53
N PRO A 7 -8.95 13.23 -2.23
CA PRO A 7 -8.42 14.48 -1.68
C PRO A 7 -9.08 14.81 -0.34
N THR A 8 -8.28 15.09 0.69
CA THR A 8 -8.79 15.38 2.04
C THR A 8 -9.30 16.82 2.18
N GLY A 9 -8.97 17.71 1.24
CA GLY A 9 -9.30 19.14 1.27
C GLY A 9 -8.59 19.95 2.36
N LYS A 10 -7.69 19.32 3.15
CA LYS A 10 -6.96 19.96 4.26
C LYS A 10 -5.61 20.51 3.78
N ARG A 11 -5.13 21.56 4.45
CA ARG A 11 -3.79 22.12 4.21
C ARG A 11 -2.70 21.10 4.59
N GLY A 12 -1.72 20.91 3.70
CA GLY A 12 -0.63 19.93 3.86
C GLY A 12 -0.53 18.96 2.68
N ARG A 13 0.37 17.96 2.78
CA ARG A 13 0.50 16.92 1.75
C ARG A 13 -0.72 16.01 1.75
N GLN A 14 -1.37 15.88 0.61
CA GLN A 14 -2.49 14.95 0.42
C GLN A 14 -1.97 13.51 0.29
N PRO A 15 -2.72 12.51 0.79
CA PRO A 15 -2.38 11.12 0.57
C PRO A 15 -2.59 10.76 -0.91
N ASP A 16 -1.59 10.11 -1.50
CA ASP A 16 -1.69 9.60 -2.88
C ASP A 16 -2.46 8.26 -2.94
N TYR A 17 -2.37 7.46 -1.87
CA TYR A 17 -2.92 6.11 -1.77
C TYR A 17 -3.92 5.98 -0.65
N ARG A 18 -4.98 5.20 -0.90
CA ARG A 18 -5.99 4.89 0.11
C ARG A 18 -5.44 3.91 1.15
N ASP A 19 -5.99 3.94 2.35
CA ASP A 19 -5.58 3.07 3.46
C ASP A 19 -5.71 1.59 3.11
N ALA A 20 -6.70 1.25 2.29
CA ALA A 20 -6.87 -0.08 1.69
C ALA A 20 -5.61 -0.54 0.94
N ALA A 21 -5.03 0.30 0.06
CA ALA A 21 -3.84 -0.06 -0.71
C ALA A 21 -2.63 -0.30 0.21
N ILE A 22 -2.45 0.57 1.22
CA ILE A 22 -1.40 0.42 2.21
C ILE A 22 -1.59 -0.87 3.02
N GLN A 23 -2.81 -1.13 3.49
CA GLN A 23 -3.14 -2.34 4.24
C GLN A 23 -2.86 -3.58 3.40
N THR A 24 -3.29 -3.63 2.14
CA THR A 24 -3.01 -4.75 1.24
C THR A 24 -1.51 -5.02 1.14
N CYS A 25 -0.68 -3.98 0.92
CA CYS A 25 0.77 -4.16 0.88
C CYS A 25 1.33 -4.69 2.21
N LEU A 26 0.91 -4.13 3.35
CA LEU A 26 1.41 -4.55 4.66
C LEU A 26 0.92 -5.94 5.07
N THR A 27 -0.30 -6.32 4.70
CA THR A 27 -0.80 -7.68 4.86
C THR A 27 0.04 -8.64 4.03
N MET A 28 0.34 -8.31 2.77
CA MET A 28 1.21 -9.12 1.91
C MET A 28 2.61 -9.30 2.51
N LYS A 29 3.18 -8.22 3.06
CA LYS A 29 4.45 -8.29 3.80
C LYS A 29 4.40 -9.32 4.92
N VAL A 30 3.34 -9.31 5.73
CA VAL A 30 3.24 -10.18 6.89
C VAL A 30 2.93 -11.63 6.50
N LEU A 31 1.98 -11.85 5.58
CA LEU A 31 1.58 -13.19 5.14
C LEU A 31 2.74 -13.96 4.50
N PHE A 32 3.57 -13.28 3.70
CA PHE A 32 4.71 -13.92 3.03
C PHE A 32 6.03 -13.78 3.78
N GLY A 33 6.06 -13.11 4.94
CA GLY A 33 7.28 -12.91 5.74
C GLY A 33 8.40 -12.14 5.03
N ILE A 34 8.07 -11.33 4.01
CA ILE A 34 9.06 -10.63 3.18
C ILE A 34 9.47 -9.27 3.77
N ALA A 35 10.62 -8.76 3.33
CA ALA A 35 11.07 -7.42 3.72
C ALA A 35 10.20 -6.33 3.06
N LEU A 36 9.99 -5.21 3.75
CA LEU A 36 9.16 -4.10 3.26
C LEU A 36 9.66 -3.53 1.91
N ARG A 37 10.98 -3.52 1.67
CA ARG A 37 11.56 -3.10 0.38
C ARG A 37 11.19 -4.04 -0.77
N GLN A 38 11.04 -5.34 -0.50
CA GLN A 38 10.64 -6.33 -1.50
C GLN A 38 9.13 -6.37 -1.72
N THR A 39 8.35 -5.96 -0.71
CA THR A 39 6.87 -5.96 -0.77
C THR A 39 6.33 -5.14 -1.93
N ALA A 40 6.89 -3.97 -2.21
CA ALA A 40 6.41 -3.12 -3.30
C ALA A 40 6.52 -3.81 -4.67
N GLY A 41 7.69 -4.39 -4.98
CA GLY A 41 7.90 -5.13 -6.23
C GLY A 41 7.08 -6.42 -6.31
N PHE A 42 6.91 -7.12 -5.19
CA PHE A 42 6.06 -8.31 -5.13
C PHE A 42 4.59 -7.98 -5.45
N VAL A 43 4.05 -6.95 -4.79
CA VAL A 43 2.67 -6.50 -5.03
C VAL A 43 2.49 -5.98 -6.46
N GLU A 44 3.47 -5.27 -7.01
CA GLU A 44 3.42 -4.79 -8.40
C GLU A 44 3.32 -5.96 -9.39
N ARG A 45 4.14 -7.00 -9.20
CA ARG A 45 4.08 -8.20 -10.03
C ARG A 45 2.75 -8.94 -9.85
N LEU A 46 2.26 -9.06 -8.63
CA LEU A 46 0.97 -9.70 -8.36
C LEU A 46 -0.18 -8.97 -9.04
N LEU A 47 -0.22 -7.63 -8.95
CA LEU A 47 -1.25 -6.81 -9.61
C LEU A 47 -1.24 -7.00 -11.12
N ARG A 48 -0.05 -7.01 -11.74
CA ARG A 48 0.08 -7.32 -13.17
C ARG A 48 -0.42 -8.71 -13.53
N LEU A 49 -0.13 -9.71 -12.70
CA LEU A 49 -0.58 -11.10 -12.93
C LEU A 49 -2.10 -11.24 -12.88
N ILE A 50 -2.78 -10.48 -12.01
CA ILE A 50 -4.24 -10.48 -11.92
C ILE A 50 -4.91 -9.46 -12.87
N GLY A 51 -4.14 -8.83 -13.76
CA GLY A 51 -4.66 -7.88 -14.76
C GLY A 51 -5.09 -6.52 -14.20
N LEU A 52 -4.56 -6.12 -13.04
CA LEU A 52 -4.83 -4.82 -12.42
C LEU A 52 -3.66 -3.86 -12.62
N ASP A 53 -3.92 -2.73 -13.28
CA ASP A 53 -2.92 -1.70 -13.55
C ASP A 53 -2.96 -0.59 -12.47
N TRP A 54 -2.80 -0.99 -11.21
CA TRP A 54 -2.75 -0.07 -10.07
C TRP A 54 -1.32 0.24 -9.67
N ALA A 55 -1.00 1.53 -9.53
CA ALA A 55 0.32 1.98 -9.06
C ALA A 55 0.57 1.52 -7.62
N VAL A 56 1.74 0.96 -7.32
CA VAL A 56 2.07 0.48 -5.96
C VAL A 56 2.75 1.57 -5.14
N PRO A 57 2.39 1.77 -3.85
CA PRO A 57 3.08 2.70 -2.99
C PRO A 57 4.57 2.38 -2.84
N ASP A 58 5.42 3.39 -2.93
CA ASP A 58 6.87 3.24 -2.74
C ASP A 58 7.24 2.86 -1.29
N PHE A 59 8.46 2.38 -1.10
CA PHE A 59 8.98 1.96 0.21
C PHE A 59 8.85 3.05 1.28
N SER A 60 9.15 4.30 0.95
CA SER A 60 9.10 5.41 1.91
C SER A 60 7.68 5.69 2.35
N THR A 61 6.73 5.59 1.42
CA THR A 61 5.29 5.72 1.69
C THR A 61 4.80 4.59 2.59
N LEU A 62 5.12 3.33 2.28
CA LEU A 62 4.75 2.18 3.12
C LEU A 62 5.38 2.26 4.51
N SER A 63 6.67 2.59 4.60
CA SER A 63 7.41 2.66 5.88
C SER A 63 6.83 3.73 6.81
N ARG A 64 6.46 4.90 6.28
CA ARG A 64 5.80 5.95 7.07
C ARG A 64 4.41 5.54 7.52
N ARG A 65 3.60 4.97 6.61
CA ARG A 65 2.19 4.64 6.88
C ARG A 65 2.06 3.43 7.81
N GLN A 66 2.99 2.48 7.78
CA GLN A 66 3.04 1.35 8.72
C GLN A 66 3.01 1.79 10.19
N LYS A 67 3.59 2.95 10.52
CA LYS A 67 3.65 3.44 11.90
C LYS A 67 2.29 3.89 12.44
N THR A 68 1.38 4.32 11.56
CA THR A 68 0.12 4.95 11.95
C THR A 68 -1.10 4.12 11.57
N LEU A 69 -0.99 3.28 10.55
CA LEU A 69 -2.08 2.45 10.07
C LEU A 69 -2.13 1.15 10.88
N LYS A 70 -3.27 0.91 11.55
CA LYS A 70 -3.55 -0.41 12.16
C LYS A 70 -3.87 -1.41 11.05
N VAL A 71 -2.95 -2.35 10.84
CA VAL A 71 -3.13 -3.44 9.87
C VAL A 71 -3.98 -4.52 10.52
N ASN A 72 -5.14 -4.82 9.93
CA ASN A 72 -5.91 -6.00 10.31
C ASN A 72 -5.46 -7.18 9.43
N ILE A 73 -4.95 -8.22 10.07
CA ILE A 73 -4.51 -9.46 9.42
C ILE A 73 -5.55 -10.52 9.81
N PRO A 74 -6.20 -11.17 8.83
CA PRO A 74 -7.17 -12.23 9.09
C PRO A 74 -6.53 -13.48 9.69
#